data_AF-A0AAP0HGK3-F1
#
_entry.id   AF-A0AAP0HGK3-F1
#
_cell.length_a   1.000
_cell.length_b   1.000
_cell.length_c   1.000
_cell.angle_alpha   90.00
_cell.angle_beta   90.00
_cell.angle_gamma   90.00
#
_symmetry.space_group_name_H-M   'P 1'
#
loop_
_entity.id
_entity.type
_entity.pdbx_description
1 polymer ?
#
loop_
_entity_poly.entity_id
_entity_poly.type
_entity_poly.pdbx_seq_one_letter_code
_entity_poly.pdbx_strand_id
1 'polypeptide(L)'
;MDACFGQIWSFSMKSACCKHEIIIQTDPKNCEYVIISGAQRKTEDFDIEDAETFALPADEQEDLAKKKEAEPVLVRLQRVSDARHSDDYALNKAKKRVADEEAVARKIGLGIRLLPGSEEDSSMAKHVKFSSKFDKNKKNKRVAIVSSSIFSGLSDSQMSTKKRLELESKRRRINAREASSLLTGKINPSSWSLAARTR
;
A
#
# COMPACT_ATOMS: atom_id res chain seq x y z
N MET A 1 44.60 21.59 -23.42
CA MET A 1 44.32 21.81 -24.85
C MET A 1 44.79 20.54 -25.52
N ASP A 2 43.91 19.55 -25.53
CA ASP A 2 44.36 18.16 -25.63
C ASP A 2 44.33 17.76 -27.10
N ALA A 3 45.51 17.71 -27.71
CA ALA A 3 45.68 17.17 -29.04
C ALA A 3 45.35 15.68 -28.99
N CYS A 4 44.15 15.29 -29.44
CA CYS A 4 43.78 13.90 -29.60
C CYS A 4 44.62 13.29 -30.73
N PHE A 5 45.71 12.61 -30.38
CA PHE A 5 46.54 11.82 -31.29
C PHE A 5 45.92 10.42 -31.44
N GLY A 6 44.75 10.36 -32.08
CA GLY A 6 44.10 9.10 -32.47
C GLY A 6 44.61 8.58 -33.81
N GLN A 7 44.51 7.26 -34.03
CA GLN A 7 44.82 6.65 -35.32
C GLN A 7 43.77 7.08 -36.35
N ILE A 8 44.24 7.58 -37.50
CA ILE A 8 43.36 8.03 -38.58
C ILE A 8 43.03 6.83 -39.46
N TRP A 9 41.74 6.53 -39.59
CA TRP A 9 41.21 5.49 -40.45
C TRP A 9 40.59 6.09 -41.71
N SER A 10 40.88 5.47 -42.86
CA SER A 10 40.25 5.76 -44.14
C SER A 10 39.34 4.61 -44.57
N PHE A 11 38.14 4.95 -44.99
CA PHE A 11 37.13 4.02 -45.48
C PHE A 11 36.82 4.37 -46.93
N SER A 12 36.82 3.37 -47.81
CA SER A 12 36.40 3.54 -49.20
C SER A 12 35.15 2.71 -49.49
N MET A 13 34.21 3.29 -50.22
CA MET A 13 32.97 2.63 -50.63
C MET A 13 32.57 3.05 -52.05
N LYS A 14 31.84 2.20 -52.76
CA LYS A 14 31.38 2.50 -54.12
C LYS A 14 29.97 3.09 -54.10
N SER A 15 29.72 4.10 -54.94
CA SER A 15 28.38 4.63 -55.14
C SER A 15 27.48 3.61 -55.85
N ALA A 16 26.20 3.57 -55.48
CA ALA A 16 25.23 2.65 -56.07
C ALA A 16 24.84 3.02 -57.52
N CYS A 17 24.93 4.31 -57.88
CA CYS A 17 24.48 4.83 -59.18
C CYS A 17 25.62 5.10 -60.17
N CYS A 18 26.87 5.22 -59.70
CA CYS A 18 28.01 5.54 -60.56
C CYS A 18 29.27 4.79 -60.11
N LYS A 19 30.22 4.56 -61.02
CA LYS A 19 31.49 3.84 -60.75
C LYS A 19 32.49 4.64 -59.89
N HIS A 20 32.04 5.72 -59.24
CA HIS A 20 32.88 6.56 -58.39
C HIS A 20 33.05 5.94 -57.01
N GLU A 21 34.25 6.05 -56.46
CA GLU A 21 34.60 5.63 -55.10
C GLU A 21 34.55 6.84 -54.16
N ILE A 22 33.83 6.69 -53.06
CA ILE A 22 33.71 7.68 -51.99
C ILE A 22 34.74 7.32 -50.92
N ILE A 23 35.64 8.25 -50.60
CA ILE A 23 36.67 8.08 -49.58
C ILE A 23 36.36 9.00 -48.40
N ILE A 24 36.21 8.42 -47.22
CA ILE A 24 35.91 9.12 -45.96
C ILE A 24 37.03 8.85 -44.96
N GLN A 25 37.48 9.89 -44.27
CA GLN A 25 38.51 9.82 -43.24
C GLN A 25 37.97 10.30 -41.88
N THR A 26 38.47 9.70 -40.82
CA THR A 26 38.19 10.10 -39.43
C THR A 26 39.16 11.18 -38.97
N ASP A 27 38.64 12.29 -38.47
CA ASP A 27 39.45 13.36 -37.88
C ASP A 27 39.29 13.38 -36.35
N PRO A 28 40.25 12.81 -35.59
CA PRO A 28 40.15 12.66 -34.14
C PRO A 28 40.20 13.98 -33.38
N LYS A 29 40.65 15.07 -34.02
CA LYS A 29 40.68 16.41 -33.40
C LYS A 29 39.31 17.09 -33.37
N ASN A 30 38.46 16.84 -34.36
CA ASN A 30 37.13 17.47 -34.47
C ASN A 30 35.98 16.49 -34.18
N CYS A 31 36.30 15.22 -33.86
CA CYS A 31 35.34 14.13 -33.68
C CYS A 31 34.36 14.00 -34.87
N GLU A 32 34.86 14.21 -36.09
CA GLU A 32 34.04 14.32 -37.29
C GLU A 32 34.60 13.47 -38.45
N TYR A 33 33.73 13.10 -39.38
CA TYR A 33 34.10 12.39 -40.61
C TYR A 33 34.24 13.39 -41.76
N VAL A 34 35.39 13.39 -42.42
CA VAL A 34 35.69 14.26 -43.56
C VAL A 34 35.72 13.46 -44.85
N ILE A 35 34.97 13.92 -45.85
CA ILE A 35 34.91 13.32 -47.17
C ILE A 35 36.08 13.87 -48.01
N ILE A 36 36.97 13.00 -48.48
CA ILE A 36 38.14 13.36 -49.29
C ILE A 36 37.79 13.37 -50.78
N SER A 37 37.00 12.40 -51.24
CA SER A 37 36.63 12.28 -52.65
C SER A 37 35.30 11.56 -52.84
N GLY A 38 34.64 11.83 -53.97
CA GLY A 38 33.48 11.05 -54.45
C GLY A 38 32.11 11.47 -53.91
N ALA A 39 32.03 12.31 -52.87
CA ALA A 39 30.77 12.86 -52.37
C ALA A 39 30.95 14.26 -51.77
N GLN A 40 29.86 15.02 -51.68
CA GLN A 40 29.77 16.25 -50.89
C GLN A 40 28.84 16.03 -49.71
N ARG A 41 29.18 16.63 -48.56
CA ARG A 41 28.31 16.65 -47.39
C ARG A 41 27.09 17.51 -47.70
N LYS A 42 25.91 16.93 -47.56
CA LYS A 42 24.66 17.70 -47.55
C LYS A 42 24.43 18.17 -46.11
N THR A 43 24.55 19.48 -45.88
CA THR A 43 24.08 20.10 -44.64
C THR A 43 22.73 20.71 -44.97
N GLU A 44 21.66 20.17 -44.38
CA GLU A 44 20.35 20.83 -44.40
C GLU A 44 20.29 21.70 -43.15
N ASP A 45 20.41 23.01 -43.34
CA ASP A 45 20.07 23.97 -42.31
C ASP A 45 18.55 24.03 -42.27
N PHE A 46 17.94 23.52 -41.20
CA PHE A 46 16.49 23.58 -41.02
C PHE A 46 16.10 25.03 -40.75
N ASP A 47 15.65 25.72 -41.80
CA ASP A 47 15.14 27.08 -41.69
C ASP A 47 13.78 27.04 -40.98
N ILE A 48 13.61 27.88 -39.97
CA ILE A 48 12.44 27.83 -39.06
C ILE A 48 11.13 28.11 -39.84
N GLU A 49 11.22 28.83 -40.95
CA GLU A 49 10.09 29.16 -41.83
C GLU A 49 9.52 27.95 -42.60
N ASP A 50 10.35 26.95 -42.95
CA ASP A 50 9.91 25.76 -43.72
C ASP A 50 9.22 24.71 -42.82
N ALA A 51 9.38 24.82 -41.50
CA ALA A 51 8.84 23.89 -40.50
C ALA A 51 7.47 24.28 -39.91
N GLU A 52 6.82 25.36 -40.38
CA GLU A 52 5.59 25.93 -39.80
C GLU A 52 5.63 26.13 -38.27
N THR A 53 6.83 26.22 -37.67
CA THR A 53 7.00 26.53 -36.25
C THR A 53 7.22 28.03 -36.10
N PHE A 54 6.40 28.68 -35.26
CA PHE A 54 6.58 30.10 -34.95
C PHE A 54 7.96 30.31 -34.30
N ALA A 55 8.87 31.00 -35.00
CA ALA A 55 10.02 31.62 -34.38
C ALA A 55 9.49 32.70 -33.42
N LEU A 56 9.44 32.39 -32.12
CA LEU A 56 9.23 33.41 -31.10
C LEU A 56 10.44 34.35 -31.17
N PRO A 57 10.29 35.64 -31.55
CA PRO A 57 11.38 36.58 -31.39
C PRO A 57 11.80 36.56 -29.91
N ALA A 58 13.11 36.59 -29.68
CA ALA A 58 13.71 36.53 -28.35
C ALA A 58 13.44 37.82 -27.57
N ASP A 59 12.18 38.06 -27.21
CA ASP A 59 11.77 39.06 -26.23
C ASP A 59 12.01 38.48 -24.83
N GLU A 60 13.26 38.11 -24.55
CA GLU A 60 13.67 37.60 -23.24
C GLU A 60 13.29 38.59 -22.13
N GLN A 61 13.25 39.89 -22.44
CA GLN A 61 12.80 40.92 -21.50
C GLN A 61 11.30 40.88 -21.19
N GLU A 62 10.44 40.56 -22.15
CA GLU A 62 9.00 40.42 -21.87
C GLU A 62 8.71 39.15 -21.08
N ASP A 63 9.38 38.05 -21.39
CA ASP A 63 9.19 36.80 -20.66
C ASP A 63 9.72 36.89 -19.22
N LEU A 64 10.82 37.62 -19.00
CA LEU A 64 11.31 37.93 -17.66
C LEU A 64 10.34 38.86 -16.90
N ALA A 65 9.69 39.81 -17.57
CA ALA A 65 8.69 40.66 -16.95
C ALA A 65 7.41 39.88 -16.58
N LYS A 66 6.90 39.04 -17.49
CA LYS A 66 5.76 38.14 -17.25
C LYS A 66 6.05 37.14 -16.13
N LYS A 67 7.29 36.62 -16.03
CA LYS A 67 7.73 35.76 -14.91
C LYS A 67 7.71 36.50 -13.57
N LYS A 68 8.23 37.74 -13.52
CA LYS A 68 8.21 38.58 -12.31
C LYS A 68 6.80 38.99 -11.88
N GLU A 69 5.89 39.20 -12.83
CA GLU A 69 4.49 39.51 -12.55
C GLU A 69 3.68 38.26 -12.15
N ALA A 70 4.02 37.09 -12.71
CA ALA A 70 3.43 35.81 -12.34
C ALA A 70 3.94 35.28 -10.99
N GLU A 71 5.14 35.64 -10.55
CA GLU A 71 5.72 35.26 -9.26
C GLU A 71 4.79 35.55 -8.06
N PRO A 72 4.20 36.76 -7.88
CA PRO A 72 3.24 37.01 -6.81
C PRO A 72 1.90 36.28 -7.00
N VAL A 73 1.52 35.91 -8.22
CA VAL A 73 0.34 35.06 -8.47
C VAL A 73 0.63 33.63 -8.01
N LEU A 74 1.78 33.08 -8.36
CA LEU A 74 2.22 31.74 -7.98
C LEU A 74 2.37 31.59 -6.47
N VAL A 75 2.96 32.59 -5.80
CA VAL A 75 3.07 32.60 -4.33
C VAL A 75 1.68 32.65 -3.67
N ARG A 76 0.74 33.42 -4.24
CA ARG A 76 -0.65 33.45 -3.74
C ARG A 76 -1.34 32.09 -3.91
N LEU A 77 -1.18 31.45 -5.08
CA LEU A 77 -1.74 30.12 -5.34
C LEU A 77 -1.13 29.06 -4.44
N GLN A 78 0.18 29.09 -4.23
CA GLN A 78 0.87 28.19 -3.32
C GLN A 78 0.34 28.35 -1.88
N ARG A 79 0.18 29.57 -1.37
CA ARG A 79 -0.40 29.82 -0.05
C ARG A 79 -1.82 29.29 0.08
N VAL A 80 -2.65 29.46 -0.95
CA VAL A 80 -4.03 28.92 -0.96
C VAL A 80 -4.02 27.39 -0.99
N SER A 81 -3.10 26.79 -1.74
CA SER A 81 -2.94 25.34 -1.80
C SER A 81 -2.48 24.78 -0.45
N ASP A 82 -1.43 25.36 0.15
CA ASP A 82 -0.89 24.95 1.43
C ASP A 82 -1.92 25.15 2.55
N ALA A 83 -2.69 26.24 2.54
CA ALA A 83 -3.77 26.46 3.51
C ALA A 83 -4.90 25.42 3.41
N ARG A 84 -5.19 24.90 2.20
CA ARG A 84 -6.24 23.88 1.99
C ARG A 84 -5.76 22.47 2.28
N HIS A 85 -4.52 22.14 1.93
CA HIS A 85 -4.01 20.77 1.98
C HIS A 85 -3.12 20.49 3.21
N SER A 86 -2.71 21.51 3.97
CA SER A 86 -1.87 21.32 5.16
C SER A 86 -2.52 20.40 6.21
N ASP A 87 -3.85 20.31 6.25
CA ASP A 87 -4.57 19.56 7.29
C ASP A 87 -5.30 18.30 6.79
N ASP A 88 -5.23 17.97 5.50
CA ASP A 88 -5.91 16.77 4.97
C ASP A 88 -5.42 15.48 5.65
N TYR A 89 -4.14 15.42 6.00
CA TYR A 89 -3.58 14.28 6.70
C TYR A 89 -4.11 14.15 8.13
N ALA A 90 -4.15 15.24 8.89
CA ALA A 90 -4.60 15.20 10.29
C ALA A 90 -6.12 14.94 10.37
N LEU A 91 -6.91 15.55 9.48
CA LEU A 91 -8.34 15.31 9.36
C LEU A 91 -8.64 13.86 8.95
N ASN A 92 -7.96 13.30 7.95
CA ASN A 92 -8.16 11.90 7.56
C ASN A 92 -7.69 10.92 8.64
N LYS A 93 -6.61 11.24 9.35
CA LYS A 93 -6.15 10.47 10.51
C LYS A 93 -7.18 10.47 11.64
N ALA A 94 -7.81 11.61 11.91
CA ALA A 94 -8.89 11.71 12.89
C ALA A 94 -10.12 10.89 12.45
N LYS A 95 -10.58 11.05 11.20
CA LYS A 95 -11.70 10.28 10.62
C LYS A 95 -11.46 8.78 10.69
N LYS A 96 -10.23 8.31 10.41
CA LYS A 96 -9.86 6.89 10.53
C LYS A 96 -10.00 6.38 11.96
N ARG A 97 -9.53 7.14 12.96
CA ARG A 97 -9.68 6.77 14.38
C ARG A 97 -11.15 6.64 14.77
N VAL A 98 -11.99 7.60 14.37
CA VAL A 98 -13.44 7.54 14.62
C VAL A 98 -14.07 6.32 13.95
N ALA A 99 -13.72 6.05 12.70
CA ALA A 99 -14.23 4.89 11.97
C ALA A 99 -13.83 3.56 12.62
N ASP A 100 -12.59 3.45 13.12
CA ASP A 100 -12.11 2.30 13.86
C ASP A 100 -12.89 2.11 15.18
N GLU A 101 -13.08 3.19 15.95
CA GLU A 101 -13.87 3.19 17.20
C GLU A 101 -15.33 2.77 16.97
N GLU A 102 -15.98 3.29 15.93
CA GLU A 102 -17.34 2.91 15.54
C GLU A 102 -17.44 1.47 15.04
N ALA A 103 -16.44 0.99 14.29
CA ALA A 103 -16.39 -0.39 13.83
C ALA A 103 -16.27 -1.37 15.01
N VAL A 104 -15.50 -1.02 16.05
CA VAL A 104 -15.43 -1.80 17.28
C VAL A 104 -16.75 -1.74 18.05
N ALA A 105 -17.38 -0.57 18.17
CA ALA A 105 -18.70 -0.43 18.79
C ALA A 105 -19.75 -1.33 18.13
N ARG A 106 -19.85 -1.28 16.80
CA ARG A 106 -20.75 -2.12 16.00
C ARG A 106 -20.49 -3.61 16.19
N LYS A 107 -19.22 -4.04 16.24
CA LYS A 107 -18.86 -5.44 16.50
C LYS A 107 -19.30 -5.93 17.88
N ILE A 108 -19.26 -5.06 18.88
CA ILE A 108 -19.70 -5.38 20.26
C ILE A 108 -21.23 -5.25 20.39
N GLY A 109 -21.91 -4.66 19.41
CA GLY A 109 -23.35 -4.41 19.43
C GLY A 109 -23.73 -3.16 20.23
N LEU A 110 -22.79 -2.24 20.42
CA LEU A 110 -23.02 -0.96 21.09
C LEU A 110 -23.38 0.10 20.03
N GLY A 111 -24.50 0.79 20.22
CA GLY A 111 -24.95 1.90 19.36
C GLY A 111 -24.26 3.24 19.66
N ILE A 112 -23.13 3.22 20.36
CA ILE A 112 -22.45 4.40 20.89
C ILE A 112 -20.96 4.29 20.55
N ARG A 113 -20.36 5.40 20.13
CA ARG A 113 -18.93 5.51 19.85
C ARG A 113 -18.11 5.20 21.10
N LEU A 114 -17.11 4.34 20.96
CA LEU A 114 -16.20 3.99 22.05
C LEU A 114 -15.17 5.10 22.24
N LEU A 115 -14.96 5.50 23.50
CA LEU A 115 -13.84 6.37 23.87
C LEU A 115 -12.54 5.55 23.89
N PRO A 116 -11.38 6.21 23.71
CA PRO A 116 -10.09 5.58 23.99
C PRO A 116 -10.07 5.04 25.42
N GLY A 117 -9.49 3.86 25.60
CA GLY A 117 -9.40 3.24 26.92
C GLY A 117 -8.54 4.09 27.85
N SER A 118 -9.09 4.50 28.98
CA SER A 118 -8.33 5.14 30.06
C SER A 118 -7.63 4.07 30.91
N GLU A 119 -6.37 4.32 31.27
CA GLU A 119 -5.62 3.44 32.17
C GLU A 119 -6.22 3.43 33.58
N GLU A 120 -6.78 4.55 34.01
CA GLU A 120 -7.48 4.72 35.29
C GLU A 120 -8.70 3.81 35.34
N ASP A 121 -9.54 3.85 34.30
CA ASP A 121 -10.72 2.99 34.16
C ASP A 121 -10.34 1.51 34.20
N SER A 122 -9.25 1.14 33.52
CA SER A 122 -8.74 -0.23 33.51
C SER A 122 -8.31 -0.69 34.91
N SER A 123 -7.72 0.21 35.69
CA SER A 123 -7.25 -0.06 37.04
C SER A 123 -8.43 -0.20 38.00
N MET A 124 -9.38 0.74 37.93
CA MET A 124 -10.62 0.68 38.69
C MET A 124 -11.41 -0.60 38.40
N ALA A 125 -11.56 -0.96 37.12
CA ALA A 125 -12.26 -2.18 36.72
C ALA A 125 -11.60 -3.46 37.27
N LYS A 126 -10.26 -3.50 37.38
CA LYS A 126 -9.55 -4.63 38.00
C LYS A 126 -9.85 -4.77 39.50
N HIS A 127 -10.10 -3.66 40.19
CA HIS A 127 -10.41 -3.67 41.62
C HIS A 127 -11.87 -4.08 41.91
N VAL A 128 -12.77 -4.04 40.91
CA VAL A 128 -14.14 -4.52 41.06
C VAL A 128 -14.16 -6.05 41.14
N LYS A 129 -14.48 -6.57 42.33
CA LYS A 129 -14.63 -8.02 42.57
C LYS A 129 -16.05 -8.46 42.24
N PHE A 130 -16.23 -9.15 41.12
CA PHE A 130 -17.49 -9.86 40.86
C PHE A 130 -17.56 -11.15 41.67
N SER A 131 -18.78 -11.56 42.05
CA SER A 131 -18.99 -12.85 42.73
C SER A 131 -18.45 -13.99 41.88
N SER A 132 -17.56 -14.81 42.45
CA SER A 132 -16.95 -15.95 41.75
C SER A 132 -17.97 -16.98 41.23
N LYS A 133 -19.19 -16.97 41.78
CA LYS A 133 -20.32 -17.79 41.31
C LYS A 133 -20.75 -17.39 39.90
N PHE A 134 -20.67 -16.11 39.54
CA PHE A 134 -21.05 -15.61 38.22
C PHE A 134 -20.16 -16.19 37.12
N ASP A 135 -18.84 -16.13 37.28
CA ASP A 135 -17.89 -16.68 36.30
C ASP A 135 -17.99 -18.20 36.19
N LYS A 136 -18.14 -18.90 37.32
CA LYS A 136 -18.36 -20.36 37.33
C LYS A 136 -19.65 -20.71 36.59
N ASN A 137 -20.75 -20.00 36.86
CA ASN A 137 -22.03 -20.23 36.19
C ASN A 137 -21.96 -19.90 34.69
N LYS A 138 -21.28 -18.82 34.29
CA LYS A 138 -21.07 -18.45 32.89
C LYS A 138 -20.26 -19.51 32.15
N LYS A 139 -19.17 -19.99 32.76
CA LYS A 139 -18.35 -21.08 32.20
C LYS A 139 -19.16 -22.37 32.06
N ASN A 140 -19.88 -22.77 33.12
CA ASN A 140 -20.72 -23.97 33.09
C ASN A 140 -21.82 -23.88 32.03
N LYS A 141 -22.48 -22.72 31.88
CA LYS A 141 -23.48 -22.48 30.82
C LYS A 141 -22.87 -22.57 29.42
N ARG A 142 -21.72 -21.94 29.18
CA ARG A 142 -21.03 -22.04 27.89
C ARG A 142 -20.63 -23.47 27.56
N VAL A 143 -20.08 -24.19 28.53
CA VAL A 143 -19.71 -25.60 28.37
C VAL A 143 -20.95 -26.45 28.09
N ALA A 144 -22.06 -26.22 28.80
CA ALA A 144 -23.32 -26.91 28.53
C ALA A 144 -23.83 -26.66 27.10
N ILE A 145 -23.82 -25.41 26.62
CA ILE A 145 -24.22 -25.04 25.25
C ILE A 145 -23.31 -25.70 24.21
N VAL A 146 -21.99 -25.61 24.39
CA VAL A 146 -21.01 -26.22 23.47
C VAL A 146 -21.13 -27.74 23.45
N SER A 147 -21.44 -28.36 24.59
CA SER A 147 -21.68 -29.80 24.70
C SER A 147 -23.08 -30.23 24.26
N SER A 148 -24.00 -29.29 24.08
CA SER A 148 -25.37 -29.59 23.66
C SER A 148 -25.42 -29.89 22.16
N SER A 149 -26.32 -30.80 21.77
CA SER A 149 -26.49 -31.16 20.36
C SER A 149 -27.17 -30.01 19.61
N ILE A 150 -26.50 -29.48 18.58
CA ILE A 150 -27.08 -28.50 17.65
C ILE A 150 -28.24 -29.12 16.85
N PHE A 151 -28.24 -30.45 16.70
CA PHE A 151 -29.33 -31.23 16.13
C PHE A 151 -30.26 -31.70 17.25
N SER A 152 -31.08 -30.80 17.76
CA SER A 152 -32.19 -31.14 18.66
C SER A 152 -33.53 -31.34 17.92
N GLY A 153 -33.55 -31.11 16.60
CA GLY A 153 -34.77 -31.15 15.78
C GLY A 153 -34.88 -32.29 14.76
N LEU A 154 -33.88 -33.18 14.63
CA LEU A 154 -33.84 -34.17 13.54
C LEU A 154 -33.80 -35.65 13.98
N SER A 155 -33.77 -35.96 15.29
CA SER A 155 -33.68 -37.36 15.75
C SER A 155 -34.38 -37.63 17.08
N ASP A 156 -35.51 -36.96 17.34
CA ASP A 156 -36.30 -37.21 18.56
C ASP A 156 -37.32 -38.37 18.42
N SER A 157 -37.35 -39.08 17.29
CA SER A 157 -38.40 -40.10 17.06
C SER A 157 -38.08 -41.53 17.52
N GLN A 158 -36.86 -41.87 17.97
CA GLN A 158 -36.53 -43.30 18.24
C GLN A 158 -35.62 -43.61 19.47
N MET A 159 -35.31 -42.67 20.35
CA MET A 159 -34.55 -43.01 21.57
C MET A 159 -35.45 -43.02 22.82
N SER A 160 -35.48 -44.14 23.54
CA SER A 160 -36.21 -44.23 24.80
C SER A 160 -35.69 -43.22 25.82
N THR A 161 -36.60 -42.60 26.56
CA THR A 161 -36.31 -41.57 27.57
C THR A 161 -35.29 -42.06 28.61
N LYS A 162 -35.29 -43.35 28.93
CA LYS A 162 -34.29 -44.00 29.80
C LYS A 162 -32.87 -43.93 29.21
N LYS A 163 -32.68 -44.28 27.93
CA LYS A 163 -31.37 -44.20 27.26
C LYS A 163 -30.90 -42.74 27.11
N ARG A 164 -31.83 -41.80 26.90
CA ARG A 164 -31.52 -40.36 26.87
C ARG A 164 -31.04 -39.85 28.22
N LEU A 165 -31.76 -40.15 29.30
CA LEU A 165 -31.38 -39.78 30.67
C LEU A 165 -30.08 -40.45 31.11
N GLU A 166 -29.83 -41.69 30.69
CA GLU A 166 -28.58 -42.41 30.95
C GLU A 166 -27.39 -41.78 30.20
N LEU A 167 -27.56 -41.40 28.94
CA LEU A 167 -26.53 -40.69 28.19
C LEU A 167 -26.31 -39.27 28.72
N GLU A 168 -27.36 -38.55 29.12
CA GLU A 168 -27.24 -37.23 29.75
C GLU A 168 -26.54 -37.32 31.11
N SER A 169 -26.84 -38.33 31.92
CA SER A 169 -26.16 -38.54 33.20
C SER A 169 -24.71 -39.00 33.01
N LYS A 170 -24.41 -39.83 32.01
CA LYS A 170 -23.03 -40.16 31.59
C LYS A 170 -22.29 -38.92 31.07
N ARG A 171 -22.95 -38.04 30.30
CA ARG A 171 -22.40 -36.75 29.84
C ARG A 171 -22.15 -35.76 30.99
N ARG A 172 -23.02 -35.73 32.01
CA ARG A 172 -22.82 -34.91 33.22
C ARG A 172 -21.69 -35.41 34.11
N ARG A 173 -21.39 -36.71 34.07
CA ARG A 173 -20.25 -37.33 34.80
C ARG A 173 -18.91 -37.10 34.11
N ILE A 174 -18.92 -36.72 32.84
CA ILE A 174 -17.71 -36.32 32.13
C ILE A 174 -17.42 -34.87 32.52
N ASN A 175 -16.23 -34.62 33.08
CA ASN A 175 -15.74 -33.27 33.29
C ASN A 175 -15.60 -32.61 31.92
N ALA A 176 -16.62 -31.89 31.50
CA ALA A 176 -16.70 -31.36 30.13
C ALA A 176 -15.53 -30.42 29.79
N ARG A 177 -14.86 -29.86 30.81
CA ARG A 177 -13.61 -29.11 30.66
C ARG A 177 -12.44 -30.00 30.26
N GLU A 178 -12.31 -31.17 30.87
CA GLU A 178 -11.27 -32.16 30.60
C GLU A 178 -11.48 -32.86 29.25
N ALA A 179 -12.72 -33.26 28.94
CA ALA A 179 -13.07 -33.80 27.64
C ALA A 179 -12.89 -32.77 26.51
N SER A 180 -13.26 -31.50 26.74
CA SER A 180 -12.99 -30.43 25.76
C SER A 180 -11.49 -30.23 25.55
N SER A 181 -10.66 -30.32 26.61
CA SER A 181 -9.20 -30.20 26.49
C SER A 181 -8.53 -31.36 25.78
N LEU A 182 -9.12 -32.56 25.82
CA LEU A 182 -8.64 -33.73 25.10
C LEU A 182 -9.06 -33.70 23.63
N LEU A 183 -10.26 -33.18 23.32
CA LEU A 183 -10.76 -33.02 21.95
C LEU A 183 -10.08 -31.85 21.23
N THR A 184 -9.81 -30.76 21.93
CA THR A 184 -8.91 -29.70 21.46
C THR A 184 -7.48 -30.15 21.74
N GLY A 185 -6.98 -31.13 20.99
CA GLY A 185 -5.56 -31.50 21.05
C GLY A 185 -4.68 -30.24 21.01
N LYS A 186 -3.51 -30.25 21.67
CA LYS A 186 -2.56 -29.12 21.71
C LYS A 186 -2.35 -28.53 20.32
N ILE A 187 -3.15 -27.52 19.96
CA ILE A 187 -2.90 -26.69 18.79
C ILE A 187 -1.78 -25.77 19.26
N ASN A 188 -0.54 -26.17 18.95
CA ASN A 188 0.58 -25.25 19.07
C ASN A 188 0.20 -23.99 18.26
N PRO A 189 0.22 -22.80 18.87
CA PRO A 189 -0.03 -21.57 18.14
C PRO A 189 0.90 -21.52 16.93
N SER A 190 0.34 -21.34 15.74
CA SER A 190 1.15 -21.13 14.54
C SER A 190 2.05 -19.92 14.76
N SER A 191 3.26 -19.98 14.22
CA SER A 191 4.35 -19.00 14.39
C SER A 191 3.93 -17.53 14.18
N TRP A 192 2.86 -17.30 13.42
CA TRP A 192 2.22 -16.00 13.24
C TRP A 192 1.67 -15.34 14.50
N SER A 193 1.23 -16.11 15.50
CA SER A 193 0.63 -15.56 16.73
C SER A 193 1.65 -15.16 17.81
N LEU A 194 2.91 -15.60 17.68
CA LEU A 194 4.02 -15.17 18.54
C LEU A 194 4.57 -13.80 18.14
N ALA A 195 4.56 -13.45 16.85
CA ALA A 195 5.06 -12.17 16.35
C ALA A 195 4.20 -10.94 16.78
N ALA A 196 2.94 -11.16 17.14
CA ALA A 196 2.01 -10.09 17.52
C ALA A 196 2.09 -9.68 19.01
N ARG A 197 2.91 -10.35 19.82
CA ARG A 197 3.09 -10.03 21.26
C ARG A 197 4.35 -9.23 21.57
N THR A 198 5.23 -9.07 20.59
CA THR A 198 6.40 -8.19 20.70
C THR A 198 6.18 -6.95 19.84
N ARG A 199 5.28 -6.09 20.29
CA ARG A 199 5.25 -4.67 19.92
C ARG A 199 4.61 -3.86 21.02
#